data_AF-A0A066RPY6-F1
#
_entry.id   AF-A0A066RPY6-F1
#
_cell.length_a   1.000
_cell.length_b   1.000
_cell.length_c   1.000
_cell.angle_alpha   90.00
_cell.angle_beta   90.00
_cell.angle_gamma   90.00
#
_symmetry.space_group_name_H-M   'P 1'
#
loop_
_entity.id
_entity.type
_entity.pdbx_description
1 polymer ?
#
loop_
_entity_poly.entity_id
_entity_poly.type
_entity_poly.pdbx_seq_one_letter_code
_entity_poly.pdbx_strand_id
1 'polypeptide(L)' 'MSQFTAIELIELLRDRLKESADCMSADIENIRRNGLCAADMIRMIENARYFVSEADVFLAASKKEVPA' A
#
# COMPACT_ATOMS: atom_id res chain seq x y z
N MET A 1 11.77 3.43 24.48
CA MET A 1 11.31 3.13 23.11
C MET A 1 9.85 3.51 23.06
N SER A 2 9.46 4.46 22.20
CA SER A 2 8.04 4.77 21.99
C SER A 2 7.43 3.58 21.24
N GLN A 3 6.37 2.98 21.78
CA GLN A 3 5.60 1.94 21.07
C GLN A 3 4.63 2.65 20.13
N PHE A 4 4.66 2.30 18.84
CA PHE A 4 3.65 2.75 17.90
C PHE A 4 2.28 2.25 18.31
N THR A 5 1.28 3.11 18.22
CA THR A 5 -0.13 2.73 18.26
C THR A 5 -0.48 1.86 17.04
N ALA A 6 -1.56 1.09 17.15
CA ALA A 6 -2.05 0.32 16.01
C ALA A 6 -2.38 1.22 14.80
N ILE A 7 -2.85 2.45 15.04
CA ILE A 7 -3.16 3.42 14.00
C ILE A 7 -1.88 3.85 13.27
N GLU A 8 -0.85 4.24 14.00
CA GLU A 8 0.44 4.65 13.40
C GLU A 8 1.08 3.49 12.61
N LEU A 9 0.96 2.25 13.08
CA LEU A 9 1.43 1.08 12.34
C LEU A 9 0.67 0.87 11.02
N ILE A 10 -0.65 1.09 11.02
CA ILE A 10 -1.47 0.99 9.80
C ILE A 10 -1.12 2.12 8.82
N GLU A 11 -0.88 3.34 9.29
CA GLU A 11 -0.42 4.46 8.45
C GLU A 11 0.91 4.14 7.77
N LEU A 12 1.89 3.69 8.55
CA LEU A 12 3.21 3.32 8.03
C LEU A 12 3.12 2.17 7.02
N LEU A 13 2.30 1.15 7.31
CA LEU A 13 2.12 0.01 6.41
C LEU A 13 1.44 0.44 5.10
N ARG A 14 0.39 1.25 5.16
CA ARG A 14 -0.28 1.81 3.99
C ARG A 14 0.72 2.57 3.12
N ASP A 15 1.46 3.50 3.71
CA ASP A 15 2.38 4.36 2.97
C ASP A 15 3.47 3.54 2.28
N ARG A 16 4.01 2.53 2.98
CA ARG A 16 5.03 1.66 2.42
C ARG A 16 4.50 0.74 1.31
N LEU A 17 3.28 0.23 1.45
CA LEU A 17 2.64 -0.58 0.39
C LEU A 17 2.31 0.25 -0.83
N LYS A 18 1.89 1.50 -0.65
CA LYS A 18 1.66 2.45 -1.74
C LYS A 18 2.94 2.70 -2.53
N GLU A 19 4.03 3.06 -1.84
CA GLU A 19 5.35 3.27 -2.46
C GLU A 19 5.82 2.01 -3.20
N SER A 20 5.67 0.84 -2.57
CA SER A 20 6.06 -0.44 -3.18
C SER A 20 5.24 -0.74 -4.44
N ALA A 21 3.94 -0.46 -4.43
CA ALA A 21 3.06 -0.63 -5.59
C ALA A 21 3.44 0.31 -6.74
N ASP A 22 3.81 1.55 -6.42
CA ASP A 22 4.24 2.53 -7.42
C ASP A 22 5.58 2.10 -8.06
N CYS A 23 6.54 1.64 -7.25
CA CYS A 23 7.80 1.10 -7.76
C CYS A 23 7.59 -0.12 -8.67
N MET A 24 6.78 -1.09 -8.26
CA MET A 24 6.47 -2.27 -9.09
C MET A 24 5.73 -1.86 -10.38
N SER A 25 4.81 -0.90 -10.30
CA SER A 25 4.07 -0.41 -11.47
C SER A 25 4.99 0.22 -12.51
N ALA A 26 6.03 0.93 -12.07
CA ALA A 26 7.01 1.55 -12.96
C ALA A 26 7.84 0.52 -13.75
N ASP A 27 8.07 -0.67 -13.19
CA ASP A 27 8.92 -1.69 -13.81
C ASP A 27 8.15 -2.74 -14.65
N ILE A 28 6.81 -2.79 -14.53
CA ILE A 28 5.95 -3.71 -15.30
C ILE A 28 6.21 -3.63 -16.80
N GLU A 29 6.37 -2.41 -17.34
CA GLU A 29 6.59 -2.25 -18.77
C GLU A 29 7.93 -2.82 -19.22
N ASN A 30 8.97 -2.74 -18.38
CA ASN A 30 10.26 -3.34 -18.67
C ASN A 30 10.17 -4.87 -18.67
N ILE A 31 9.46 -5.45 -17.70
CA ILE A 31 9.22 -6.91 -17.63
C ILE A 31 8.51 -7.39 -18.90
N ARG A 32 7.44 -6.70 -19.30
CA ARG A 32 6.70 -7.01 -20.54
C ARG A 32 7.57 -6.86 -21.78
N ARG A 33 8.38 -5.79 -21.88
CA ARG A 33 9.30 -5.55 -23.00
C ARG A 33 10.36 -6.65 -23.15
N ASN A 34 10.79 -7.24 -22.04
CA ASN A 34 11.73 -8.37 -22.04
C ASN A 34 11.06 -9.74 -22.26
N GLY A 35 9.75 -9.77 -22.56
CA GLY A 35 9.00 -11.02 -22.78
C GLY A 35 8.79 -11.86 -21.52
N LEU A 36 8.99 -11.27 -20.34
CA LEU A 36 8.82 -11.95 -19.06
C LEU A 36 7.37 -11.86 -18.57
N CYS A 37 6.93 -12.87 -17.83
CA CYS A 37 5.61 -12.88 -17.21
C CYS A 37 5.57 -11.90 -16.03
N ALA A 38 4.58 -10.99 -16.02
CA ALA A 38 4.37 -10.00 -14.97
C ALA A 38 3.16 -10.32 -14.06
N ALA A 39 2.54 -11.51 -14.19
CA ALA A 39 1.26 -11.81 -13.56
C ALA A 39 1.29 -11.68 -12.03
N ASP A 40 2.32 -12.22 -11.37
CA ASP A 40 2.45 -12.13 -9.91
C ASP A 40 2.70 -10.70 -9.44
N MET A 41 3.49 -9.92 -10.19
CA MET A 41 3.73 -8.52 -9.87
C MET A 41 2.45 -7.68 -10.02
N ILE A 42 1.66 -7.92 -11.08
CA ILE A 42 0.36 -7.27 -11.27
C ILE A 42 -0.56 -7.57 -10.08
N ARG A 43 -0.67 -8.85 -9.70
CA ARG A 43 -1.47 -9.27 -8.54
C ARG A 43 -0.99 -8.63 -7.23
N MET A 44 0.33 -8.51 -7.03
CA MET A 44 0.89 -7.82 -5.86
C MET A 44 0.53 -6.34 -5.83
N ILE A 45 0.59 -5.65 -6.96
CA ILE A 45 0.19 -4.24 -7.08
C ILE A 45 -1.30 -4.08 -6.77
N GLU A 46 -2.16 -4.93 -7.34
CA GLU A 46 -3.61 -4.88 -7.10
C GLU A 46 -3.93 -5.09 -5.62
N ASN A 47 -3.33 -6.09 -4.99
CA ASN A 47 -3.50 -6.35 -3.56
C ASN A 47 -3.01 -5.19 -2.69
N ALA A 48 -1.85 -4.60 -3.02
CA ALA A 48 -1.31 -3.45 -2.30
C ALA A 48 -2.24 -2.24 -2.43
N ARG A 49 -2.75 -1.95 -3.64
CA ARG A 49 -3.69 -0.84 -3.89
C ARG A 49 -5.02 -1.06 -3.17
N TYR A 50 -5.51 -2.30 -3.14
CA TYR A 50 -6.72 -2.65 -2.37
C TYR A 50 -6.51 -2.38 -0.87
N PHE A 51 -5.40 -2.87 -0.29
CA PHE A 51 -5.08 -2.59 1.11
C PHE A 51 -4.98 -1.08 1.39
N VAL A 52 -4.32 -0.33 0.51
CA VAL A 52 -4.18 1.13 0.67
C VAL A 52 -5.55 1.82 0.71
N SER A 53 -6.47 1.43 -0.17
CA SER A 53 -7.84 1.93 -0.19
C SER A 53 -8.58 1.64 1.13
N GLU A 54 -8.53 0.40 1.61
CA GLU A 54 -9.17 0.01 2.86
C GLU A 54 -8.56 0.74 4.08
N ALA A 55 -7.23 0.87 4.08
CA ALA A 55 -6.51 1.59 5.13
C ALA A 55 -6.86 3.09 5.14
N ASP A 56 -7.00 3.74 3.98
CA ASP A 56 -7.41 5.15 3.91
C ASP A 56 -8.83 5.36 4.48
N VAL A 57 -9.77 4.46 4.18
CA VAL A 57 -11.13 4.49 4.75
C VAL A 57 -11.06 4.31 6.27
N PHE A 58 -10.34 3.30 6.74
CA PHE A 58 -10.19 3.00 8.16
C PHE A 58 -9.57 4.17 8.93
N LEU A 59 -8.43 4.71 8.45
CA LEU A 59 -7.72 5.80 9.09
C LEU A 59 -8.53 7.10 9.11
N ALA A 60 -9.29 7.38 8.06
CA ALA A 60 -10.20 8.53 8.03
C ALA A 60 -11.34 8.40 9.05
N ALA A 61 -11.84 7.18 9.30
CA ALA A 61 -12.82 6.91 10.34
C ALA A 61 -12.19 7.05 11.74
N SER A 62 -11.03 6.45 11.98
CA SER A 62 -10.35 6.48 13.28
C SER A 62 -9.92 7.89 13.71
N LYS A 63 -9.57 8.77 12.77
CA LYS A 63 -9.21 10.17 13.08
C LYS A 63 -10.41 11.04 13.45
N LYS A 64 -11.63 10.66 13.07
CA LYS A 64 -12.86 11.39 13.45
C LYS A 64 -13.31 11.08 14.87
N GLU A 65 -12.87 9.96 15.45
CA GLU A 65 -13.28 9.50 16.78
C GLU A 65 -12.35 9.95 17.91
N VAL A 66 -11.22 10.59 17.61
CA VAL A 66 -10.32 11.15 18.64
C VAL A 66 -10.79 12.57 18.97
N PRO A 67 -11.37 12.83 20.17
CA PRO A 67 -11.67 14.18 20.59
C PRO A 67 -10.34 14.93 20.79
N ALA A 68 -10.31 16.19 20.35
CA ALA A 68 -9.19 17.11 20.57
C ALA A 68 -8.89 17.32 22.05
#